data_AF-A0A7K4FW72-F1
#
_entry.id   AF-A0A7K4FW72-F1
#
_cell.length_a   1.000
_cell.length_b   1.000
_cell.length_c   1.000
_cell.angle_alpha   90.00
_cell.angle_beta   90.00
_cell.angle_gamma   90.00
#
_symmetry.space_group_name_H-M   'P 1'
#
loop_
_entity.id
_entity.type
_entity.pdbx_description
1 polymer ?
#
loop_
_entity_poly.entity_id
_entity_poly.type
_entity_poly.pdbx_seq_one_letter_code
_entity_poly.pdbx_strand_id
1 'polypeptide(L)'
;MRREIAVATISGLAFLDLLTTVYGISLGYVEENPFLHLFSGNFLALGTVMSLLKIFTLALSYFELKRGKYLIVFAVCGLFLYAVVSNFMLIFG
;
A
#
# COMPACT_ATOMS: atom_id res chain seq x y z
N MET A 1 -4.47 -22.89 -1.58
CA MET A 1 -3.07 -22.64 -1.17
C MET A 1 -2.41 -21.44 -1.86
N ARG A 2 -2.08 -21.45 -3.17
CA ARG A 2 -1.36 -20.31 -3.81
C ARG A 2 -2.11 -18.97 -3.78
N ARG A 3 -3.45 -19.02 -3.91
CA ARG A 3 -4.31 -17.83 -3.87
C ARG A 3 -4.41 -17.23 -2.46
N GLU A 4 -4.56 -18.07 -1.43
CA GLU A 4 -4.61 -17.60 -0.03
C GLU A 4 -3.31 -16.88 0.35
N ILE A 5 -2.16 -17.45 -0.04
CA ILE A 5 -0.85 -16.84 0.23
C ILE A 5 -0.75 -15.48 -0.46
N ALA A 6 -1.09 -15.39 -1.75
CA ALA A 6 -1.04 -14.12 -2.48
C ALA A 6 -1.93 -13.04 -1.86
N VAL A 7 -3.15 -13.40 -1.45
CA VAL A 7 -4.07 -12.46 -0.77
C VAL A 7 -3.51 -12.03 0.58
N ALA A 8 -3.01 -12.98 1.39
CA ALA A 8 -2.41 -12.67 2.68
C ALA A 8 -1.20 -11.75 2.55
N THR A 9 -0.33 -12.00 1.56
CA THR A 9 0.85 -11.17 1.28
C THR A 9 0.44 -9.76 0.87
N ILE A 10 -0.49 -9.58 -0.08
CA ILE A 10 -0.89 -8.23 -0.51
C ILE A 10 -1.56 -7.48 0.64
N SER A 11 -2.45 -8.14 1.39
CA SER A 11 -3.11 -7.52 2.54
C SER A 11 -2.11 -7.09 3.61
N GLY A 12 -1.14 -7.94 3.92
CA GLY A 12 -0.09 -7.64 4.88
C GLY A 12 0.78 -6.46 4.43
N LEU A 13 1.23 -6.46 3.17
CA LEU A 13 2.03 -5.36 2.62
C LEU A 13 1.23 -4.05 2.54
N ALA A 14 -0.05 -4.11 2.16
CA ALA A 14 -0.92 -2.94 2.11
C ALA A 14 -1.14 -2.32 3.49
N PHE A 15 -1.26 -3.15 4.52
CA PHE A 15 -1.37 -2.71 5.90
C PHE A 15 -0.07 -2.09 6.41
N LEU A 16 1.07 -2.74 6.16
CA LEU A 16 2.38 -2.21 6.54
C LEU A 16 2.65 -0.86 5.87
N ASP A 17 2.35 -0.75 4.57
CA ASP A 17 2.53 0.49 3.83
C ASP A 17 1.75 1.64 4.47
N LEU A 18 0.47 1.41 4.76
CA LEU A 18 -0.39 2.40 5.41
C LEU A 18 0.15 2.81 6.79
N LEU A 19 0.61 1.85 7.60
CA LEU A 19 1.21 2.16 8.90
C LEU A 19 2.48 3.00 8.74
N THR A 20 3.38 2.61 7.84
CA THR A 20 4.63 3.32 7.62
C THR A 20 4.40 4.72 7.08
N THR A 21 3.47 4.92 6.16
CA THR A 21 3.13 6.25 5.65
C THR A 21 2.55 7.14 6.75
N VAL A 22 1.56 6.65 7.51
CA VAL A 22 0.95 7.42 8.61
C VAL A 22 1.99 7.79 9.67
N TYR A 23 2.88 6.86 10.01
CA TYR A 23 3.97 7.11 10.95
C TYR A 23 5.03 8.08 10.39
N GLY A 24 5.41 7.95 9.11
CA GLY A 24 6.34 8.87 8.47
C GLY A 24 5.81 10.30 8.49
N ILE A 25 4.54 10.50 8.16
CA ILE A 25 3.94 11.84 8.16
C ILE A 25 3.84 12.39 9.60
N SER A 26 3.60 11.55 10.61
CA SER A 26 3.59 12.01 12.00
C SER A 26 4.97 12.47 12.50
N LEU A 27 6.04 12.00 11.87
CA LEU A 27 7.42 12.48 12.07
C LEU A 27 7.76 13.73 11.24
N GLY A 28 6.82 14.23 10.43
CA GLY A 28 7.01 15.41 9.60
C GLY A 28 7.52 15.13 8.18
N TYR A 29 7.62 13.86 7.79
CA TYR A 29 7.94 13.51 6.41
C TYR A 29 6.77 13.81 5.47
N VAL A 30 7.11 14.21 4.24
CA VAL A 30 6.13 14.62 3.23
C VAL A 30 5.87 13.44 2.29
N GLU A 31 4.59 13.23 1.98
CA GLU A 31 4.18 12.26 0.99
C GLU A 31 4.53 12.76 -0.42
N GLU A 32 5.45 12.07 -1.10
CA GLU A 32 5.90 12.43 -2.45
C GLU A 32 4.87 12.09 -3.53
N ASN A 33 3.87 11.26 -3.22
CA ASN A 33 2.81 10.97 -4.17
C ASN A 33 1.98 12.24 -4.47
N PRO A 34 1.97 12.74 -5.72
CA PRO A 34 1.34 14.01 -6.05
C PRO A 34 -0.18 14.02 -5.82
N PHE A 35 -0.83 12.86 -5.87
CA PHE A 35 -2.26 12.73 -5.57
C PHE A 35 -2.53 12.79 -4.06
N LEU A 36 -1.66 12.17 -3.26
CA LEU A 36 -1.79 12.16 -1.80
C LEU A 36 -1.27 13.44 -1.15
N HIS A 37 -0.34 14.14 -1.80
CA HIS A 37 0.16 15.45 -1.37
C HIS A 37 -0.99 16.48 -1.26
N LEU A 38 -2.06 16.37 -2.06
CA LEU A 38 -3.23 17.26 -1.93
C LEU A 38 -3.91 17.16 -0.55
N PHE A 39 -3.69 16.07 0.16
CA PHE A 39 -4.21 15.81 1.50
C PHE A 39 -3.14 15.98 2.59
N SER A 40 -1.94 16.46 2.24
CA SER A 40 -0.87 16.74 3.21
C SER A 40 -1.35 17.78 4.23
N GLY A 41 -1.29 17.45 5.52
CA GLY A 41 -1.77 18.29 6.61
C GLY A 41 -3.15 17.88 7.17
N ASN A 42 -3.89 17.00 6.50
CA ASN A 42 -5.08 16.36 7.07
C ASN A 42 -4.88 14.84 7.15
N PHE A 43 -4.28 14.40 8.27
CA PHE A 43 -3.96 12.99 8.53
C PHE A 43 -5.15 12.04 8.35
N LEU A 44 -6.34 12.48 8.76
CA LEU A 44 -7.56 11.67 8.72
C LEU A 44 -8.04 11.48 7.28
N ALA A 45 -8.02 12.56 6.48
CA ALA A 45 -8.35 12.50 5.06
C ALA A 45 -7.33 11.65 4.28
N LEU A 46 -6.04 11.86 4.51
CA LEU A 46 -4.97 11.11 3.84
C LEU A 46 -5.05 9.61 4.16
N GLY A 47 -5.16 9.24 5.43
CA GLY A 47 -5.31 7.85 5.85
C GLY A 47 -6.56 7.19 5.27
N THR A 48 -7.67 7.94 5.17
CA THR A 48 -8.92 7.45 4.58
C THR A 48 -8.76 7.19 3.08
N VAL A 49 -8.23 8.16 2.33
CA VAL A 49 -8.02 8.03 0.88
C VAL A 49 -7.06 6.87 0.57
N MET A 50 -5.96 6.76 1.32
CA MET A 50 -5.02 5.64 1.17
C MET A 50 -5.69 4.29 1.45
N SER A 51 -6.44 4.20 2.55
CA SER A 51 -7.17 2.97 2.90
C SER A 51 -8.11 2.54 1.78
N LEU A 52 -8.86 3.48 1.21
CA LEU A 52 -9.78 3.21 0.10
C LEU A 52 -9.03 2.72 -1.14
N LEU A 53 -7.91 3.37 -1.50
CA LEU A 53 -7.07 2.94 -2.62
C LEU A 53 -6.49 1.54 -2.40
N LYS A 54 -6.06 1.20 -1.18
CA LYS A 54 -5.56 -0.13 -0.84
C LYS A 54 -6.66 -1.19 -0.93
N ILE A 55 -7.85 -0.91 -0.38
CA ILE A 55 -9.02 -1.80 -0.47
C ILE A 55 -9.40 -2.07 -1.93
N PHE A 56 -9.43 -1.02 -2.76
CA PHE A 56 -9.72 -1.15 -4.17
C PHE A 56 -8.67 -2.01 -4.90
N THR A 57 -7.40 -1.78 -4.62
CA THR A 57 -6.29 -2.56 -5.19
C THR A 57 -6.34 -4.03 -4.77
N LEU A 58 -6.69 -4.31 -3.50
CA LEU A 58 -6.90 -5.66 -2.99
C LEU A 58 -8.06 -6.36 -3.70
N ALA A 59 -9.20 -5.67 -3.86
CA ALA A 59 -10.36 -6.19 -4.56
C ALA A 59 -10.01 -6.54 -6.02
N LEU A 60 -9.35 -5.63 -6.75
CA LEU A 60 -8.90 -5.88 -8.12
C LEU A 60 -7.91 -7.05 -8.20
N SER A 61 -6.94 -7.11 -7.29
CA SER A 61 -5.96 -8.20 -7.23
C SER A 61 -6.65 -9.54 -7.01
N TYR A 62 -7.68 -9.58 -6.16
CA TYR A 62 -8.49 -10.77 -5.93
C TYR A 62 -9.28 -11.21 -7.18
N PHE A 63 -9.84 -10.26 -7.94
CA PHE A 63 -10.49 -10.57 -9.22
C PHE A 63 -9.51 -11.12 -10.27
N GLU A 64 -8.32 -10.55 -10.38
CA GLU A 64 -7.30 -11.02 -11.33
C GLU A 64 -6.72 -12.39 -10.92
N LEU A 65 -6.60 -12.67 -9.61
CA LEU A 65 -6.28 -14.02 -9.10
C LEU A 65 -7.34 -15.06 -9.51
N LYS A 66 -8.64 -14.70 -9.42
CA LYS A 66 -9.73 -15.58 -9.87
C LYS A 66 -9.63 -15.92 -11.36
N ARG A 67 -9.20 -14.96 -12.19
CA ARG A 67 -8.95 -15.11 -13.62
C ARG A 67 -7.64 -15.83 -13.97
N GLY A 68 -6.84 -16.23 -12.96
CA GLY A 68 -5.59 -16.96 -13.16
C GLY A 68 -4.39 -16.09 -13.56
N LYS A 69 -4.51 -14.77 -13.48
CA LYS A 69 -3.45 -13.83 -13.87
C LYS A 69 -2.51 -13.52 -12.69
N TYR A 70 -1.76 -14.53 -12.26
CA TYR A 70 -0.86 -14.43 -11.10
C TYR A 70 0.27 -13.40 -11.30
N LEU A 71 0.77 -13.23 -12.52
CA LEU A 71 1.88 -12.31 -12.81
C LEU A 71 1.53 -10.85 -12.50
N ILE A 72 0.31 -10.41 -12.83
CA ILE A 72 -0.19 -9.06 -12.50
C ILE A 72 -0.20 -8.87 -10.99
N VAL A 73 -0.67 -9.88 -10.26
CA VAL A 73 -0.81 -9.84 -8.81
C VAL A 73 0.57 -9.80 -8.14
N PHE A 74 1.54 -10.58 -8.63
CA PHE A 74 2.92 -10.51 -8.16
C PHE A 74 3.59 -9.16 -8.46
N ALA A 75 3.31 -8.54 -9.61
CA ALA A 75 3.79 -7.20 -9.90
C ALA A 75 3.23 -6.18 -8.90
N VAL A 76 1.94 -6.28 -8.58
CA VAL A 76 1.30 -5.46 -7.54
C VAL A 76 1.95 -5.70 -6.17
N CYS A 77 2.19 -6.96 -5.77
CA CYS A 77 2.94 -7.27 -4.55
C CYS A 77 4.31 -6.58 -4.52
N GLY A 78 5.04 -6.61 -5.64
CA GLY A 78 6.35 -5.99 -5.77
C GLY A 78 6.30 -4.48 -5.54
N LEU A 79 5.30 -3.79 -6.12
CA LEU A 79 5.10 -2.36 -5.90
C LEU A 79 4.77 -2.03 -4.44
N PHE A 80 3.93 -2.84 -3.79
CA PHE A 80 3.66 -2.69 -2.36
C PHE A 80 4.90 -2.91 -1.51
N LEU A 81 5.68 -3.95 -1.79
CA LEU A 81 6.91 -4.22 -1.06
C LEU A 81 7.92 -3.07 -1.24
N TYR A 82 8.06 -2.55 -2.45
CA TYR A 82 8.90 -1.39 -2.72
C TYR A 82 8.49 -0.17 -1.90
N ALA A 83 7.18 0.15 -1.87
CA ALA A 83 6.66 1.27 -1.08
C ALA A 83 6.94 1.10 0.42
N VAL A 84 6.68 -0.09 0.97
CA VAL A 84 6.99 -0.43 2.37
C VAL A 84 8.47 -0.24 2.67
N VAL A 85 9.36 -0.80 1.84
CA VAL A 85 10.81 -0.67 2.03
C VAL A 85 11.25 0.78 1.94
N SER A 86 10.73 1.55 0.98
CA SER A 86 11.01 2.97 0.81
C SER A 86 10.62 3.76 2.07
N ASN A 87 9.40 3.53 2.58
CA ASN A 87 8.93 4.19 3.80
C ASN A 87 9.75 3.77 5.02
N PHE A 88 10.11 2.49 5.14
CA PHE A 88 10.99 2.02 6.22
C PHE A 88 12.37 2.69 6.19
N MET A 89 12.99 2.78 5.01
CA MET A 89 14.29 3.45 4.86
C MET A 89 14.19 4.94 5.20
N LEU A 90 13.08 5.59 4.86
CA LEU A 90 12.87 7.00 5.15
C LEU A 90 12.63 7.26 6.65
N ILE A 91 11.99 6.31 7.35
CA ILE A 91 11.69 6.42 8.79
C ILE A 91 12.88 6.04 9.67
N PHE A 92 13.65 5.01 9.28
CA PHE A 92 14.66 4.38 10.13
C PHE A 92 16.09 4.44 9.57
N GLY A 93 16.28 4.89 8.34
CA GLY A 93 17.59 5.07 7.70
C GLY A 93 18.10 6.49 7.86
#